data_AF-A0A8U0TIW4-F1
#
_entry.id   AF-A0A8U0TIW4-F1
#
_cell.length_a   1.000
_cell.length_b   1.000
_cell.length_c   1.000
_cell.angle_alpha   90.00
_cell.angle_beta   90.00
_cell.angle_gamma   90.00
#
_symmetry.space_group_name_H-M   'P 1'
#
loop_
_entity.id
_entity.type
_entity.pdbx_description
1 polymer ?
#
loop_
_entity_poly.entity_id
_entity_poly.type
_entity_poly.pdbx_seq_one_letter_code
_entity_poly.pdbx_strand_id
1 'polypeptide(L)'
;MPFRNGQILSKRKHGASFPKFGLFSSLLFTLFCLEAWGWSPAHGDGGSGRSCGSPCPGNCTCVIAPGSRESCVVNCTNIGLERGPAAGDLPPGTNVLDLSRNRISSLEPSLFDQLITLRELYLQDNRISVLPRGVFCSRPLFSILDLSNNQITTIEEEICDNLFNLTEIDLSSNPFVCDCKLFRLVSWLQERGVRVRHPENMLCVQPPDLRHQPLLNVSLLTCGLNYAACLEDSDHSGGGSELVIFSSSTPGNFSREECNSVCYGASQRYGGLGARRECLCSTNYEPNRISEAQCSAACTKPHVMKVDGDWLTTSSSLFLRCNFLITSLFLL
;
A
#
# COMPACT_ATOMS: atom_id res chain seq x y z
N MET A 1 -65.48 8.19 19.67
CA MET A 1 -66.26 9.39 19.29
C MET A 1 -66.81 10.01 20.57
N PRO A 2 -67.09 11.33 20.64
CA PRO A 2 -66.88 12.42 19.64
C PRO A 2 -65.37 12.75 19.46
N PHE A 3 -64.83 13.54 18.51
CA PHE A 3 -65.17 14.83 17.84
C PHE A 3 -64.98 16.07 18.77
N ARG A 4 -64.54 17.26 18.30
CA ARG A 4 -64.52 17.79 16.91
C ARG A 4 -63.43 18.88 16.63
N ASN A 5 -63.18 19.08 15.34
CA ASN A 5 -62.33 20.02 14.58
C ASN A 5 -62.16 21.48 15.07
N GLY A 6 -61.06 22.10 14.63
CA GLY A 6 -60.95 23.53 14.28
C GLY A 6 -60.03 23.71 13.06
N GLN A 7 -60.35 24.60 12.10
CA GLN A 7 -59.64 24.72 10.80
C GLN A 7 -59.38 26.18 10.37
N ILE A 8 -58.19 26.40 9.78
CA ILE A 8 -57.87 27.25 8.60
C ILE A 8 -58.31 28.73 8.57
N LEU A 9 -57.32 29.63 8.40
CA LEU A 9 -57.32 30.83 7.53
C LEU A 9 -55.88 31.42 7.54
N SER A 10 -55.09 31.66 6.47
CA SER A 10 -55.22 31.70 4.99
C SER A 10 -55.63 33.04 4.33
N LYS A 11 -54.62 33.83 3.93
CA LYS A 11 -54.49 34.68 2.69
C LYS A 11 -53.09 35.36 2.71
N ARG A 12 -52.27 35.41 1.63
CA ARG A 12 -52.40 36.09 0.30
C ARG A 12 -52.34 37.63 0.43
N LYS A 13 -51.64 38.42 -0.40
CA LYS A 13 -50.80 38.29 -1.64
C LYS A 13 -49.70 39.41 -1.55
N HIS A 14 -48.73 39.69 -2.44
CA HIS A 14 -48.61 39.76 -3.91
C HIS A 14 -47.11 39.65 -4.31
N GLY A 15 -46.68 39.42 -5.56
CA GLY A 15 -47.42 39.10 -6.79
C GLY A 15 -47.30 40.12 -7.93
N ALA A 16 -46.19 40.11 -8.69
CA ALA A 16 -46.01 40.81 -9.98
C ALA A 16 -45.07 40.01 -10.91
N SER A 17 -45.23 40.10 -12.24
CA SER A 17 -44.48 39.29 -13.24
C SER A 17 -44.66 39.82 -14.68
N PHE A 18 -43.79 39.36 -15.60
CA PHE A 18 -43.84 39.46 -17.08
C PHE A 18 -43.47 40.83 -17.71
N PRO A 19 -43.11 40.89 -19.02
CA PRO A 19 -43.01 39.82 -20.03
C PRO A 19 -41.60 39.64 -20.69
N LYS A 20 -41.54 38.75 -21.69
CA LYS A 20 -40.35 38.44 -22.51
C LYS A 20 -40.22 39.35 -23.75
N PHE A 21 -39.00 39.51 -24.24
CA PHE A 21 -38.65 39.63 -25.68
C PHE A 21 -37.48 38.65 -25.96
N GLY A 22 -37.10 38.39 -27.22
CA GLY A 22 -35.94 37.52 -27.50
C GLY A 22 -35.68 37.14 -28.97
N LEU A 23 -34.93 36.05 -29.14
CA LEU A 23 -34.42 35.39 -30.36
C LEU A 23 -33.17 36.02 -31.03
N PHE A 24 -32.40 35.12 -31.67
CA PHE A 24 -31.11 35.30 -32.38
C PHE A 24 -29.91 35.67 -31.47
N SER A 25 -28.68 35.18 -31.70
CA SER A 25 -28.17 34.20 -32.68
C SER A 25 -27.05 33.34 -32.06
N SER A 26 -26.68 32.23 -32.70
CA SER A 26 -25.50 31.43 -32.37
C SER A 26 -24.20 32.03 -32.91
N LEU A 27 -23.08 31.90 -32.17
CA LEU A 27 -21.85 31.23 -32.65
C LEU A 27 -20.69 31.20 -31.62
N LEU A 28 -19.79 30.26 -31.89
CA LEU A 28 -18.60 29.77 -31.17
C LEU A 28 -17.38 30.73 -31.12
N PHE A 29 -16.45 30.46 -30.17
CA PHE A 29 -14.99 30.81 -30.12
C PHE A 29 -14.54 32.24 -30.52
N THR A 30 -13.74 32.94 -29.69
CA THR A 30 -12.27 32.75 -29.63
C THR A 30 -11.58 33.65 -28.55
N LEU A 31 -10.34 33.26 -28.18
CA LEU A 31 -9.22 34.02 -27.60
C LEU A 31 -9.46 35.29 -26.74
N PHE A 32 -8.90 35.29 -25.52
CA PHE A 32 -8.00 36.37 -25.06
C PHE A 32 -7.13 35.90 -23.88
N CYS A 33 -5.80 35.78 -24.08
CA CYS A 33 -4.75 35.73 -23.03
C CYS A 33 -3.34 35.82 -23.65
N LEU A 34 -2.89 37.06 -23.84
CA LEU A 34 -1.55 37.55 -24.22
C LEU A 34 -1.44 38.92 -23.52
N GLU A 35 -0.39 39.39 -22.82
CA GLU A 35 0.91 38.82 -22.39
C GLU A 35 1.22 39.39 -20.96
N ALA A 36 2.42 39.54 -20.37
CA ALA A 36 3.81 39.22 -20.69
C ALA A 36 4.65 39.16 -19.38
N TRP A 37 5.22 37.99 -19.03
CA TRP A 37 6.38 37.84 -18.12
C TRP A 37 7.15 36.58 -18.56
N GLY A 38 8.45 36.58 -18.84
CA GLY A 38 9.40 37.67 -18.98
C GLY A 38 10.81 37.11 -19.21
N TRP A 39 11.22 36.93 -20.47
CA TRP A 39 12.52 36.29 -20.78
C TRP A 39 13.72 37.20 -20.48
N SER A 40 14.75 36.60 -19.87
CA SER A 40 16.12 37.13 -19.84
C SER A 40 17.06 36.05 -20.42
N PRO A 41 17.99 36.40 -21.33
CA PRO A 41 18.88 35.43 -21.95
C PRO A 41 20.06 35.09 -21.04
N ALA A 42 20.23 33.81 -20.71
CA ALA A 42 21.47 33.32 -20.12
C ALA A 42 22.54 33.17 -21.23
N HIS A 43 23.74 33.71 -21.00
CA HIS A 43 24.91 33.37 -21.82
C HIS A 43 25.26 31.89 -21.63
N GLY A 44 25.61 31.21 -22.70
CA GLY A 44 25.70 29.74 -22.71
C GLY A 44 27.02 29.17 -22.21
N ASP A 45 27.00 27.85 -21.97
CA ASP A 45 28.17 26.99 -21.90
C ASP A 45 27.95 25.75 -22.79
N GLY A 46 29.02 25.03 -23.14
CA GLY A 46 29.05 24.05 -24.23
C GLY A 46 28.50 22.67 -23.89
N GLY A 47 27.18 22.47 -24.03
CA GLY A 47 26.56 21.13 -23.93
C GLY A 47 25.21 21.05 -24.64
N SER A 48 25.16 20.51 -25.86
CA SER A 48 23.97 20.52 -26.72
C SER A 48 22.93 19.44 -26.39
N GLY A 49 22.46 19.42 -25.14
CA GLY A 49 21.25 18.67 -24.74
C GLY A 49 19.99 19.52 -24.93
N ARG A 50 18.86 18.92 -25.31
CA ARG A 50 17.56 19.57 -25.20
C ARG A 50 17.07 19.43 -23.76
N SER A 51 16.73 20.54 -23.10
CA SER A 51 16.11 20.51 -21.77
C SER A 51 14.67 20.01 -21.86
N CYS A 52 14.16 19.38 -20.80
CA CYS A 52 12.77 18.96 -20.67
C CYS A 52 11.78 20.12 -20.51
N GLY A 53 12.27 21.35 -20.34
CA GLY A 53 11.47 22.48 -19.86
C GLY A 53 11.47 22.58 -18.33
N SER A 54 10.75 23.58 -17.81
CA SER A 54 10.52 23.81 -16.38
C SER A 54 9.22 23.15 -15.91
N PRO A 55 9.10 22.71 -14.65
CA PRO A 55 10.08 22.84 -13.57
C PRO A 55 11.21 21.80 -13.67
N CYS A 56 12.35 22.11 -13.05
CA CYS A 56 13.46 21.19 -12.83
C CYS A 56 14.10 21.58 -11.49
N PRO A 57 14.41 20.65 -10.57
CA PRO A 57 14.97 21.02 -9.27
C PRO A 57 16.39 21.57 -9.47
N GLY A 58 16.73 22.69 -8.83
CA GLY A 58 17.85 23.55 -9.26
C GLY A 58 19.25 22.93 -9.29
N ASN A 59 19.51 21.88 -8.51
CA ASN A 59 20.79 21.14 -8.51
C ASN A 59 20.75 19.86 -9.38
N CYS A 60 19.64 19.57 -10.05
CA CYS A 60 19.46 18.41 -10.92
C CYS A 60 19.58 18.80 -12.40
N THR A 61 19.89 17.82 -13.25
CA THR A 61 19.88 18.00 -14.72
C THR A 61 18.63 17.34 -15.32
N CYS A 62 17.79 18.10 -16.02
CA CYS A 62 16.61 17.60 -16.72
C CYS A 62 16.81 17.68 -18.24
N VAL A 63 17.06 16.54 -18.90
CA VAL A 63 17.38 16.46 -20.34
C VAL A 63 16.48 15.47 -21.09
N ILE A 64 16.15 15.76 -22.35
CA ILE A 64 15.39 14.84 -23.20
C ILE A 64 16.27 13.67 -23.63
N ALA A 65 15.77 12.44 -23.46
CA ALA A 65 16.47 11.20 -23.78
C ALA A 65 16.85 11.12 -25.29
N PRO A 66 18.05 10.62 -25.64
CA PRO A 66 18.47 10.44 -27.03
C PRO A 66 17.45 9.64 -27.85
N GLY A 67 17.09 10.16 -29.03
CA GLY A 67 16.13 9.51 -29.94
C GLY A 67 14.65 9.75 -29.61
N SER A 68 14.31 10.31 -28.44
CA SER A 68 12.93 10.70 -28.10
C SER A 68 12.67 12.20 -28.32
N ARG A 69 11.38 12.57 -28.32
CA ARG A 69 10.92 13.97 -28.26
C ARG A 69 10.22 14.32 -26.95
N GLU A 70 9.80 13.31 -26.20
CA GLU A 70 8.86 13.44 -25.06
C GLU A 70 9.40 12.77 -23.79
N SER A 71 10.46 11.96 -23.89
CA SER A 71 11.05 11.28 -22.73
C SER A 71 12.04 12.18 -22.00
N CYS A 72 11.72 12.59 -20.77
CA CYS A 72 12.65 13.31 -19.91
C CYS A 72 13.43 12.38 -18.97
N VAL A 73 14.73 12.63 -18.86
CA VAL A 73 15.63 12.09 -17.85
C VAL A 73 15.93 13.19 -16.85
N VAL A 74 15.55 12.99 -15.59
CA VAL A 74 15.91 13.84 -14.46
C VAL A 74 16.97 13.12 -13.63
N ASN A 75 18.15 13.72 -13.55
CA ASN A 75 19.23 13.21 -12.71
C ASN A 75 19.56 14.20 -11.57
N CYS A 76 19.48 13.71 -10.34
CA CYS A 76 19.77 14.39 -9.09
C CYS A 76 20.83 13.60 -8.27
N THR A 77 21.68 12.80 -8.93
CA THR A 77 22.58 11.86 -8.26
C THR A 77 23.62 12.58 -7.39
N ASN A 78 23.80 12.15 -6.15
CA ASN A 78 24.89 12.62 -5.27
C ASN A 78 24.95 14.16 -5.05
N ILE A 79 23.80 14.83 -5.04
CA ILE A 79 23.71 16.29 -4.77
C ILE A 79 23.46 16.62 -3.29
N GLY A 80 23.30 15.59 -2.45
CA GLY A 80 23.17 15.70 -0.99
C GLY A 80 21.74 15.80 -0.46
N LEU A 81 20.73 15.42 -1.24
CA LEU A 81 19.31 15.49 -0.83
C LEU A 81 19.05 14.69 0.45
N GLU A 82 18.44 15.31 1.47
CA GLU A 82 18.02 14.61 2.71
C GLU A 82 16.55 14.15 2.66
N ARG A 83 15.79 14.64 1.66
CA ARG A 83 14.41 14.27 1.34
C ARG A 83 14.25 14.21 -0.18
N GLY A 84 13.22 13.51 -0.67
CA GLY A 84 12.82 13.64 -2.08
C GLY A 84 12.44 15.09 -2.43
N PRO A 85 12.54 15.51 -3.72
CA PRO A 85 11.96 16.77 -4.19
C PRO A 85 10.41 16.73 -4.06
N ALA A 86 9.72 17.86 -4.25
CA ALA A 86 8.27 17.83 -4.38
C ALA A 86 7.86 17.42 -5.81
N ALA A 87 6.66 16.85 -5.98
CA ALA A 87 6.13 16.50 -7.30
C ALA A 87 6.08 17.71 -8.26
N GLY A 88 5.82 18.90 -7.72
CA GLY A 88 5.79 20.16 -8.47
C GLY A 88 7.15 20.74 -8.87
N ASP A 89 8.27 20.16 -8.40
CA ASP A 89 9.62 20.55 -8.83
C ASP A 89 10.09 19.78 -10.08
N LEU A 90 9.35 18.73 -10.48
CA LEU A 90 9.75 17.76 -11.50
C LEU A 90 8.97 17.94 -12.82
N PRO A 91 9.59 17.74 -14.00
CA PRO A 91 8.89 17.73 -15.28
C PRO A 91 7.78 16.65 -15.32
N PRO A 92 6.53 16.95 -15.72
CA PRO A 92 5.48 15.93 -15.86
C PRO A 92 5.79 14.83 -16.89
N GLY A 93 6.71 15.10 -17.84
CA GLY A 93 7.27 14.14 -18.81
C GLY A 93 8.45 13.32 -18.29
N THR A 94 8.68 13.24 -16.97
CA THR A 94 9.78 12.46 -16.39
C THR A 94 9.57 10.96 -16.59
N ASN A 95 10.35 10.36 -17.48
CA ASN A 95 10.39 8.91 -17.73
C ASN A 95 11.49 8.22 -16.93
N VAL A 96 12.60 8.89 -16.63
CA VAL A 96 13.67 8.37 -15.78
C VAL A 96 13.95 9.38 -14.67
N LEU A 97 13.89 8.93 -13.42
CA LEU A 97 14.16 9.75 -12.24
C LEU A 97 15.27 9.10 -11.42
N ASP A 98 16.44 9.72 -11.40
CA ASP A 98 17.59 9.29 -10.62
C ASP A 98 17.81 10.20 -9.41
N LEU A 99 17.50 9.66 -8.23
CA LEU A 99 17.66 10.27 -6.91
C LEU A 99 18.76 9.53 -6.09
N SER A 100 19.58 8.71 -6.74
CA SER A 100 20.55 7.84 -6.07
C SER A 100 21.71 8.60 -5.40
N ARG A 101 22.42 7.92 -4.49
CA ARG A 101 23.64 8.42 -3.82
C ARG A 101 23.44 9.68 -2.98
N ASN A 102 22.23 9.89 -2.51
CA ASN A 102 21.87 11.03 -1.66
C ASN A 102 21.83 10.60 -0.19
N ARG A 103 21.05 11.30 0.63
CA ARG A 103 20.86 11.04 2.07
C ARG A 103 19.38 10.89 2.40
N ILE A 104 18.55 10.59 1.40
CA ILE A 104 17.09 10.66 1.47
C ILE A 104 16.61 9.65 2.51
N SER A 105 15.99 10.15 3.59
CA SER A 105 15.34 9.31 4.60
C SER A 105 13.81 9.32 4.49
N SER A 106 13.24 10.21 3.67
CA SER A 106 11.79 10.35 3.49
C SER A 106 11.44 10.86 2.09
N LEU A 107 10.39 10.28 1.50
CA LEU A 107 9.71 10.77 0.30
C LEU A 107 8.36 11.39 0.70
N GLU A 108 7.78 12.24 -0.12
CA GLU A 108 6.38 12.66 0.04
C GLU A 108 5.44 11.59 -0.57
N PRO A 109 4.27 11.29 0.03
CA PRO A 109 3.31 10.35 -0.56
C PRO A 109 2.84 10.74 -1.97
N SER A 110 2.75 12.03 -2.27
CA SER A 110 2.31 12.56 -3.56
C SER A 110 3.43 12.73 -4.60
N LEU A 111 4.67 12.31 -4.30
CA LEU A 111 5.84 12.54 -5.15
C LEU A 111 5.65 12.04 -6.60
N PHE A 112 5.01 10.88 -6.75
CA PHE A 112 4.80 10.26 -8.06
C PHE A 112 3.39 10.51 -8.65
N ASP A 113 2.60 11.42 -8.07
CA ASP A 113 1.21 11.67 -8.50
C ASP A 113 1.09 12.25 -9.91
N GLN A 114 2.04 13.12 -10.29
CA GLN A 114 2.02 13.82 -11.57
C GLN A 114 2.93 13.16 -12.62
N LEU A 115 3.77 12.19 -12.23
CA LEU A 115 4.77 11.56 -13.08
C LEU A 115 4.20 10.33 -13.81
N ILE A 116 3.06 10.51 -14.48
CA ILE A 116 2.33 9.43 -15.18
C ILE A 116 3.14 8.77 -16.31
N THR A 117 4.25 9.38 -16.72
CA THR A 117 5.17 8.90 -17.74
C THR A 117 6.33 8.05 -17.19
N LEU A 118 6.54 8.01 -15.86
CA LEU A 118 7.71 7.39 -15.21
C LEU A 118 7.87 5.91 -15.59
N ARG A 119 9.10 5.52 -15.95
CA ARG A 119 9.53 4.18 -16.38
C ARG A 119 10.63 3.59 -15.50
N GLU A 120 11.53 4.43 -15.02
CA GLU A 120 12.68 4.00 -14.23
C GLU A 120 12.86 4.93 -13.02
N LEU A 121 12.96 4.35 -11.83
CA LEU A 121 13.14 5.06 -10.57
C LEU A 121 14.35 4.50 -9.82
N TYR A 122 15.38 5.33 -9.68
CA TYR A 122 16.65 4.98 -9.03
C TYR A 122 16.76 5.72 -7.69
N LEU A 123 16.69 4.98 -6.59
CA LEU A 123 16.71 5.47 -5.21
C LEU A 123 17.81 4.81 -4.36
N GLN A 124 18.72 4.05 -4.97
CA GLN A 124 19.81 3.35 -4.32
C GLN A 124 20.86 4.27 -3.68
N ASP A 125 21.69 3.70 -2.80
CA ASP A 125 22.70 4.44 -2.02
C ASP A 125 22.08 5.62 -1.23
N ASN A 126 21.02 5.36 -0.45
CA ASN A 126 20.26 6.37 0.31
C ASN A 126 20.03 5.93 1.79
N ARG A 127 19.06 6.54 2.48
CA ARG A 127 18.77 6.31 3.92
C ARG A 127 17.30 5.98 4.16
N ILE A 128 16.59 5.48 3.16
CA ILE A 128 15.15 5.18 3.24
C ILE A 128 14.96 3.97 4.15
N SER A 129 14.27 4.14 5.27
CA SER A 129 13.91 3.05 6.18
C SER A 129 12.47 2.58 6.01
N VAL A 130 11.58 3.46 5.53
CA VAL A 130 10.15 3.21 5.30
C VAL A 130 9.73 3.94 4.03
N LEU A 131 9.02 3.25 3.13
CA LEU A 131 8.32 3.89 2.02
C LEU A 131 6.98 4.46 2.52
N PRO A 132 6.61 5.72 2.21
CA PRO A 132 5.35 6.28 2.67
C PRO A 132 4.14 5.49 2.15
N ARG A 133 3.10 5.33 2.98
CA ARG A 133 1.83 4.77 2.52
C ARG A 133 1.25 5.61 1.39
N GLY A 134 0.78 4.93 0.36
CA GLY A 134 0.25 5.56 -0.84
C GLY A 134 1.29 6.23 -1.75
N VAL A 135 2.61 6.07 -1.52
CA VAL A 135 3.63 6.70 -2.39
C VAL A 135 3.51 6.31 -3.88
N PHE A 136 2.88 5.17 -4.18
CA PHE A 136 2.57 4.72 -5.55
C PHE A 136 1.06 4.68 -5.86
N CYS A 137 0.19 5.36 -5.08
CA CYS A 137 -1.27 5.34 -5.30
C CYS A 137 -1.71 5.89 -6.67
N SER A 138 -0.91 6.72 -7.30
CA SER A 138 -1.12 7.19 -8.68
C SER A 138 -0.97 6.11 -9.75
N ARG A 139 -0.56 4.89 -9.35
CA ARG A 139 -0.26 3.74 -10.23
C ARG A 139 0.79 4.12 -11.28
N PRO A 140 1.96 4.66 -10.86
CA PRO A 140 2.99 5.15 -11.78
C PRO A 140 3.47 4.00 -12.67
N LEU A 141 3.64 4.27 -13.96
CA LEU A 141 3.78 3.22 -14.97
C LEU A 141 5.22 2.65 -15.07
N PHE A 142 5.96 2.61 -13.95
CA PHE A 142 7.37 2.27 -13.95
C PHE A 142 7.64 0.75 -14.00
N SER A 143 8.67 0.42 -14.77
CA SER A 143 9.11 -0.93 -15.12
C SER A 143 10.39 -1.34 -14.38
N ILE A 144 11.19 -0.36 -13.90
CA ILE A 144 12.41 -0.58 -13.11
C ILE A 144 12.34 0.24 -11.81
N LEU A 145 12.62 -0.41 -10.68
CA LEU A 145 12.76 0.21 -9.37
C LEU A 145 14.04 -0.27 -8.68
N ASP A 146 14.96 0.63 -8.36
CA ASP A 146 16.16 0.33 -7.58
C ASP A 146 16.10 1.03 -6.21
N LEU A 147 15.98 0.22 -5.16
CA LEU A 147 16.02 0.62 -3.75
C LEU A 147 17.20 -0.03 -3.01
N SER A 148 18.20 -0.54 -3.72
CA SER A 148 19.36 -1.20 -3.12
C SER A 148 20.17 -0.26 -2.21
N ASN A 149 20.94 -0.84 -1.27
CA ASN A 149 21.77 -0.10 -0.31
C ASN A 149 21.02 1.04 0.41
N ASN A 150 19.90 0.70 1.05
CA ASN A 150 19.07 1.56 1.87
C ASN A 150 18.88 0.93 3.28
N GLN A 151 17.92 1.41 4.07
CA GLN A 151 17.68 0.98 5.45
C GLN A 151 16.31 0.29 5.61
N ILE A 152 15.73 -0.21 4.50
CA ILE A 152 14.38 -0.78 4.46
C ILE A 152 14.34 -2.10 5.23
N THR A 153 13.48 -2.17 6.25
CA THR A 153 13.27 -3.40 7.03
C THR A 153 12.10 -4.24 6.51
N THR A 154 11.11 -3.61 5.87
CA THR A 154 9.95 -4.27 5.26
C THR A 154 9.28 -3.36 4.22
N ILE A 155 8.44 -3.93 3.35
CA ILE A 155 7.57 -3.21 2.41
C ILE A 155 6.14 -3.69 2.67
N GLU A 156 5.19 -2.76 2.80
CA GLU A 156 3.79 -3.09 3.12
C GLU A 156 3.05 -3.63 1.87
N GLU A 157 2.10 -4.56 2.06
CA GLU A 157 1.38 -5.25 0.99
C GLU A 157 0.62 -4.27 0.06
N GLU A 158 0.01 -3.23 0.65
CA GLU A 158 -0.68 -2.12 -0.03
C GLU A 158 0.19 -1.40 -1.08
N ILE A 159 1.52 -1.41 -0.90
CA ILE A 159 2.48 -0.81 -1.84
C ILE A 159 2.62 -1.71 -3.07
N CYS A 160 2.68 -3.02 -2.88
CA CYS A 160 2.88 -4.02 -3.93
C CYS A 160 1.69 -4.07 -4.89
N ASP A 161 0.46 -3.95 -4.38
CA ASP A 161 -0.76 -3.91 -5.20
C ASP A 161 -0.72 -2.84 -6.29
N ASN A 162 -0.03 -1.71 -6.05
CA ASN A 162 0.01 -0.59 -6.99
C ASN A 162 1.10 -0.68 -8.08
N LEU A 163 2.01 -1.64 -7.98
CA LEU A 163 3.19 -1.79 -8.86
C LEU A 163 2.90 -2.61 -10.14
N PHE A 164 1.74 -2.36 -10.76
CA PHE A 164 1.18 -3.19 -11.85
C PHE A 164 2.09 -3.44 -13.06
N ASN A 165 2.99 -2.50 -13.38
CA ASN A 165 3.85 -2.55 -14.57
C ASN A 165 5.32 -2.88 -14.25
N LEU A 166 5.65 -3.21 -12.99
CA LEU A 166 7.01 -3.45 -12.58
C LEU A 166 7.55 -4.75 -13.22
N THR A 167 8.62 -4.61 -14.02
CA THR A 167 9.28 -5.75 -14.66
C THR A 167 10.59 -6.14 -13.98
N GLU A 168 11.17 -5.24 -13.20
CA GLU A 168 12.50 -5.37 -12.62
C GLU A 168 12.59 -4.63 -11.28
N ILE A 169 13.23 -5.25 -10.29
CA ILE A 169 13.46 -4.64 -8.99
C ILE A 169 14.87 -4.96 -8.45
N ASP A 170 15.48 -4.00 -7.76
CA ASP A 170 16.58 -4.24 -6.84
C ASP A 170 16.22 -3.74 -5.43
N LEU A 171 16.56 -4.56 -4.44
CA LEU A 171 16.34 -4.39 -3.00
C LEU A 171 17.59 -4.82 -2.21
N SER A 172 18.68 -5.21 -2.88
CA SER A 172 19.87 -5.80 -2.27
C SER A 172 20.51 -4.86 -1.24
N SER A 173 21.24 -5.42 -0.28
CA SER A 173 21.89 -4.66 0.80
C SER A 173 20.94 -3.82 1.68
N ASN A 174 19.69 -4.29 1.90
CA ASN A 174 18.75 -3.71 2.87
C ASN A 174 18.60 -4.62 4.11
N PRO A 175 18.38 -4.05 5.32
CA PRO A 175 18.33 -4.78 6.60
C PRO A 175 16.99 -5.49 6.86
N PHE A 176 16.58 -6.40 5.97
CA PHE A 176 15.24 -6.97 5.98
C PHE A 176 14.87 -7.81 7.22
N VAL A 177 13.63 -7.64 7.67
CA VAL A 177 12.94 -8.45 8.68
C VAL A 177 12.01 -9.41 7.93
N CYS A 178 12.40 -10.68 7.87
CA CYS A 178 11.72 -11.72 7.12
C CYS A 178 10.55 -12.31 7.91
N ASP A 179 9.47 -11.54 8.02
CA ASP A 179 8.21 -11.87 8.72
C ASP A 179 7.04 -12.13 7.75
N CYS A 180 5.81 -12.26 8.29
CA CYS A 180 4.56 -12.35 7.52
C CYS A 180 4.41 -11.27 6.44
N LYS A 181 4.85 -10.05 6.70
CA LYS A 181 4.64 -8.89 5.83
C LYS A 181 5.59 -8.97 4.64
N LEU A 182 6.87 -9.26 4.90
CA LEU A 182 7.85 -9.40 3.84
C LEU A 182 7.56 -10.62 2.93
N PHE A 183 6.99 -11.70 3.47
CA PHE A 183 6.56 -12.83 2.62
C PHE A 183 5.55 -12.42 1.54
N ARG A 184 4.66 -11.45 1.78
CA ARG A 184 3.71 -10.96 0.76
C ARG A 184 4.43 -10.34 -0.44
N LEU A 185 5.46 -9.53 -0.20
CA LEU A 185 6.34 -9.01 -1.24
C LEU A 185 7.01 -10.15 -2.03
N VAL A 186 7.53 -11.18 -1.34
CA VAL A 186 8.20 -12.32 -1.99
C VAL A 186 7.24 -13.12 -2.87
N SER A 187 6.04 -13.43 -2.37
CA SER A 187 4.99 -14.12 -3.13
C SER A 187 4.58 -13.30 -4.36
N TRP A 188 4.32 -12.00 -4.17
CA TRP A 188 3.96 -11.08 -5.25
C TRP A 188 5.03 -11.00 -6.34
N LEU A 189 6.32 -10.88 -5.99
CA LEU A 189 7.43 -10.85 -6.94
C LEU A 189 7.50 -12.15 -7.77
N GLN A 190 7.30 -13.31 -7.14
CA GLN A 190 7.32 -14.62 -7.79
C GLN A 190 6.09 -14.84 -8.68
N GLU A 191 4.89 -14.52 -8.19
CA GLU A 191 3.61 -14.64 -8.93
C GLU A 191 3.55 -13.72 -10.16
N ARG A 192 4.15 -12.53 -10.07
CA ARG A 192 4.24 -11.56 -11.18
C ARG A 192 5.41 -11.84 -12.13
N GLY A 193 6.37 -12.68 -11.74
CA GLY A 193 7.58 -12.96 -12.52
C GLY A 193 8.53 -11.76 -12.63
N VAL A 194 8.56 -10.88 -11.63
CA VAL A 194 9.41 -9.67 -11.64
C VAL A 194 10.89 -10.07 -11.63
N ARG A 195 11.70 -9.46 -12.48
CA ARG A 195 13.14 -9.72 -12.57
C ARG A 195 13.87 -9.10 -11.37
N VAL A 196 14.16 -9.94 -10.39
CA VAL A 196 14.97 -9.55 -9.21
C VAL A 196 16.45 -9.42 -9.60
N ARG A 197 17.06 -8.26 -9.33
CA ARG A 197 18.52 -8.04 -9.46
C ARG A 197 19.24 -8.46 -8.17
N HIS A 198 20.49 -8.89 -8.30
CA HIS A 198 21.36 -9.26 -7.16
C HIS A 198 20.67 -10.06 -6.02
N PRO A 199 19.89 -11.11 -6.32
CA PRO A 199 19.11 -11.85 -5.32
C PRO A 199 19.99 -12.51 -4.24
N GLU A 200 21.25 -12.82 -4.55
CA GLU A 200 22.25 -13.30 -3.59
C GLU A 200 22.62 -12.28 -2.50
N ASN A 201 22.38 -10.99 -2.76
CA ASN A 201 22.59 -9.89 -1.83
C ASN A 201 21.27 -9.38 -1.19
N MET A 202 20.14 -10.05 -1.44
CA MET A 202 18.89 -9.86 -0.71
C MET A 202 18.83 -10.85 0.45
N LEU A 203 19.36 -10.46 1.61
CA LEU A 203 19.48 -11.35 2.78
C LEU A 203 18.64 -10.86 3.96
N CYS A 204 18.03 -11.80 4.68
CA CYS A 204 17.36 -11.55 5.94
C CYS A 204 18.36 -11.15 7.04
N VAL A 205 18.07 -10.09 7.80
CA VAL A 205 18.83 -9.70 9.00
C VAL A 205 18.11 -10.13 10.28
N GLN A 206 16.78 -10.25 10.23
CA GLN A 206 15.91 -10.78 11.29
C GLN A 206 14.82 -11.69 10.68
N PRO A 207 14.18 -12.58 11.47
CA PRO A 207 14.56 -13.01 12.83
C PRO A 207 15.90 -13.75 12.85
N PRO A 208 16.50 -14.03 14.03
CA PRO A 208 17.82 -14.65 14.13
C PRO A 208 17.95 -16.00 13.40
N ASP A 209 16.88 -16.80 13.42
CA ASP A 209 16.82 -18.12 12.77
C ASP A 209 16.89 -18.05 11.23
N LEU A 210 16.51 -16.89 10.64
CA LEU A 210 16.59 -16.65 9.20
C LEU A 210 17.79 -15.76 8.83
N ARG A 211 18.61 -15.34 9.78
CA ARG A 211 19.71 -14.39 9.53
C ARG A 211 20.69 -14.94 8.49
N HIS A 212 21.01 -14.11 7.49
CA HIS A 212 21.80 -14.44 6.30
C HIS A 212 21.17 -15.46 5.34
N GLN A 213 19.89 -15.83 5.50
CA GLN A 213 19.16 -16.59 4.49
C GLN A 213 18.72 -15.68 3.31
N PRO A 214 18.62 -16.20 2.08
CA PRO A 214 18.08 -15.46 0.94
C PRO A 214 16.61 -15.09 1.14
N LEU A 215 16.28 -13.81 0.92
CA LEU A 215 14.94 -13.24 1.04
C LEU A 215 13.92 -13.97 0.15
N LEU A 216 14.32 -14.40 -1.05
CA LEU A 216 13.45 -15.15 -1.98
C LEU A 216 13.12 -16.58 -1.52
N ASN A 217 13.82 -17.10 -0.50
CA ASN A 217 13.53 -18.42 0.10
C ASN A 217 12.56 -18.33 1.29
N VAL A 218 12.12 -17.12 1.67
CA VAL A 218 11.11 -16.93 2.72
C VAL A 218 9.78 -17.52 2.24
N SER A 219 9.12 -18.26 3.12
CA SER A 219 7.87 -18.99 2.84
C SER A 219 6.81 -18.73 3.90
N LEU A 220 5.56 -19.11 3.62
CA LEU A 220 4.46 -19.04 4.59
C LEU A 220 4.70 -19.88 5.86
N LEU A 221 5.63 -20.86 5.82
CA LEU A 221 6.05 -21.60 7.02
C LEU A 221 7.03 -20.80 7.89
N THR A 222 7.94 -20.02 7.29
CA THR A 222 8.89 -19.16 8.03
C THR A 222 8.24 -17.90 8.61
N CYS A 223 7.01 -17.58 8.19
CA CYS A 223 6.25 -16.42 8.68
C CYS A 223 5.88 -16.45 10.17
N GLY A 224 6.02 -17.59 10.86
CA GLY A 224 5.71 -17.66 12.29
C GLY A 224 4.22 -17.87 12.58
N LEU A 225 3.64 -18.90 11.97
CA LEU A 225 2.35 -19.50 12.34
C LEU A 225 1.14 -18.54 12.28
N ASN A 226 0.45 -18.54 11.13
CA ASN A 226 -0.98 -18.26 11.11
C ASN A 226 -1.67 -19.26 12.06
N TYR A 227 -2.01 -18.81 13.26
CA TYR A 227 -2.86 -19.55 14.17
C TYR A 227 -4.31 -19.14 13.93
N ALA A 228 -5.21 -20.12 13.87
CA ALA A 228 -6.64 -19.87 13.90
C ALA A 228 -7.32 -20.88 14.81
N ALA A 229 -8.52 -20.51 15.27
CA ALA A 229 -9.38 -21.35 16.06
C ALA A 229 -10.82 -21.23 15.56
N CYS A 230 -11.62 -22.25 15.85
CA CYS A 230 -13.05 -22.24 15.65
C CYS A 230 -13.71 -22.04 17.02
N LEU A 231 -14.54 -21.00 17.16
CA LEU A 231 -15.46 -20.90 18.28
C LEU A 231 -16.77 -21.59 17.88
N GLU A 232 -17.24 -22.53 18.70
CA GLU A 232 -18.60 -23.06 18.60
C GLU A 232 -19.56 -22.05 19.24
N ASP A 233 -20.48 -21.49 18.45
CA ASP A 233 -21.49 -20.53 18.93
C ASP A 233 -22.65 -21.29 19.58
N SER A 234 -22.56 -21.51 20.89
CA SER A 234 -23.56 -22.26 21.68
C SER A 234 -24.90 -21.55 21.81
N ASP A 235 -24.96 -20.24 21.56
CA ASP A 235 -26.11 -19.39 21.85
C ASP A 235 -26.99 -19.15 20.60
N HIS A 236 -26.66 -19.77 19.46
CA HIS A 236 -27.37 -19.59 18.21
C HIS A 236 -27.82 -20.91 17.57
N SER A 237 -29.15 -21.03 17.38
CA SER A 237 -29.88 -22.18 16.84
C SER A 237 -29.62 -22.52 15.35
N GLY A 238 -28.44 -22.18 14.82
CA GLY A 238 -28.09 -22.22 13.39
C GLY A 238 -26.81 -22.98 13.04
N GLY A 239 -26.07 -23.55 14.00
CA GLY A 239 -24.93 -24.45 13.73
C GLY A 239 -23.74 -23.78 13.00
N GLY A 240 -23.44 -22.52 13.34
CA GLY A 240 -22.29 -21.79 12.81
C GLY A 240 -21.09 -21.85 13.76
N SER A 241 -19.89 -21.81 13.19
CA SER A 241 -18.66 -21.53 13.93
C SER A 241 -18.15 -20.13 13.59
N GLU A 242 -17.49 -19.45 14.52
CA GLU A 242 -16.68 -18.27 14.22
C GLU A 242 -15.22 -18.69 13.97
N LEU A 243 -14.67 -18.36 12.81
CA LEU A 243 -13.24 -18.46 12.56
C LEU A 243 -12.52 -17.27 13.20
N VAL A 244 -11.76 -17.53 14.26
CA VAL A 244 -10.92 -16.53 14.93
C VAL A 244 -9.51 -16.63 14.40
N ILE A 245 -9.00 -15.53 13.85
CA ILE A 245 -7.65 -15.43 13.28
C ILE A 245 -6.77 -14.66 14.27
N PHE A 246 -5.69 -15.27 14.75
CA PHE A 246 -4.80 -14.62 15.71
C PHE A 246 -3.88 -13.61 15.03
N SER A 247 -4.01 -12.33 15.41
CA SER A 247 -3.29 -11.19 14.83
C SER A 247 -1.96 -10.87 15.54
N SER A 248 -1.72 -11.50 16.69
CA SER A 248 -0.53 -11.29 17.51
C SER A 248 -0.10 -12.56 18.23
N SER A 249 1.21 -12.67 18.48
CA SER A 249 1.83 -13.76 19.24
C SER A 249 2.86 -13.20 20.21
N THR A 250 2.75 -13.58 21.49
CA THR A 250 3.67 -13.22 22.56
C THR A 250 4.43 -14.49 22.97
N PRO A 251 5.74 -14.60 22.68
CA PRO A 251 6.51 -15.79 23.03
C PRO A 251 6.68 -15.92 24.55
N GLY A 252 6.53 -17.15 25.07
CA GLY A 252 6.60 -17.44 26.49
C GLY A 252 6.15 -18.88 26.80
N ASN A 253 5.83 -19.15 28.06
CA ASN A 253 5.31 -20.44 28.55
C ASN A 253 4.05 -20.19 29.40
N PHE A 254 3.08 -19.50 28.81
CA PHE A 254 1.93 -18.96 29.53
C PHE A 254 0.95 -20.04 30.00
N SER A 255 0.31 -19.81 31.14
CA SER A 255 -0.97 -20.43 31.48
C SER A 255 -2.10 -19.82 30.64
N ARG A 256 -3.28 -20.43 30.68
CA ARG A 256 -4.48 -19.88 30.02
C ARG A 256 -4.89 -18.54 30.64
N GLU A 257 -4.82 -18.46 31.96
CA GLU A 257 -5.19 -17.31 32.78
C GLU A 257 -4.20 -16.15 32.59
N GLU A 258 -2.91 -16.46 32.54
CA GLU A 258 -1.85 -15.50 32.21
C GLU A 258 -2.02 -14.97 30.78
N CYS A 259 -2.29 -15.84 29.80
CA CYS A 259 -2.51 -15.42 28.43
C CYS A 259 -3.77 -14.56 28.26
N ASN A 260 -4.90 -14.96 28.86
CA ASN A 260 -6.11 -14.16 28.89
C ASN A 260 -5.83 -12.76 29.48
N SER A 261 -5.03 -12.66 30.54
CA SER A 261 -4.63 -11.38 31.14
C SER A 261 -3.79 -10.52 30.18
N VAL A 262 -2.87 -11.13 29.43
CA VAL A 262 -2.07 -10.44 28.40
C VAL A 262 -2.97 -9.92 27.26
N CYS A 263 -3.84 -10.77 26.71
CA CYS A 263 -4.72 -10.40 25.61
C CYS A 263 -5.73 -9.31 26.01
N TYR A 264 -6.33 -9.43 27.20
CA TYR A 264 -7.25 -8.44 27.75
C TYR A 264 -6.53 -7.09 28.00
N GLY A 265 -5.33 -7.13 28.58
CA GLY A 265 -4.48 -5.94 28.75
C GLY A 265 -4.10 -5.26 27.43
N ALA A 266 -3.96 -6.03 26.35
CA ALA A 266 -3.76 -5.55 24.99
C ALA A 266 -5.07 -5.16 24.25
N SER A 267 -6.21 -5.08 24.96
CA SER A 267 -7.53 -4.76 24.41
C SER A 267 -7.97 -5.66 23.24
N GLN A 268 -7.57 -6.94 23.31
CA GLN A 268 -7.97 -7.98 22.36
C GLN A 268 -9.23 -8.71 22.88
N ARG A 269 -10.08 -9.20 21.97
CA ARG A 269 -11.38 -9.83 22.28
C ARG A 269 -11.30 -11.36 22.41
N TYR A 270 -10.23 -11.96 21.89
CA TYR A 270 -10.00 -13.40 21.87
C TYR A 270 -8.58 -13.72 22.34
N GLY A 271 -8.45 -14.79 23.14
CA GLY A 271 -7.17 -15.34 23.61
C GLY A 271 -7.05 -16.83 23.32
N GLY A 272 -5.84 -17.30 23.07
CA GLY A 272 -5.52 -18.71 22.84
C GLY A 272 -4.05 -19.04 23.13
N LEU A 273 -3.77 -20.32 23.39
CA LEU A 273 -2.39 -20.80 23.57
C LEU A 273 -1.91 -21.48 22.30
N GLY A 274 -0.72 -21.11 21.84
CA GLY A 274 -0.03 -21.76 20.73
C GLY A 274 0.60 -23.11 21.12
N ALA A 275 1.18 -23.78 20.13
CA ALA A 275 1.72 -25.13 20.27
C ALA A 275 2.99 -25.22 21.15
N ARG A 276 3.61 -24.08 21.47
CA ARG A 276 4.77 -23.93 22.36
C ARG A 276 4.42 -23.22 23.68
N ARG A 277 3.13 -22.97 23.93
CA ARG A 277 2.59 -22.12 25.03
C ARG A 277 2.98 -20.64 24.93
N GLU A 278 3.25 -20.17 23.72
CA GLU A 278 3.11 -18.75 23.38
C GLU A 278 1.65 -18.30 23.54
N CYS A 279 1.45 -17.03 23.90
CA CYS A 279 0.12 -16.45 24.04
C CYS A 279 -0.30 -15.75 22.74
N LEU A 280 -1.51 -16.04 22.27
CA LEU A 280 -2.02 -15.58 20.98
C LEU A 280 -3.29 -14.75 21.20
N CYS A 281 -3.35 -13.57 20.60
CA CYS A 281 -4.45 -12.63 20.83
C CYS A 281 -5.01 -12.05 19.53
N SER A 282 -6.31 -11.70 19.52
CA SER A 282 -6.99 -11.05 18.38
C SER A 282 -8.20 -10.22 18.81
N THR A 283 -8.59 -9.24 17.98
CA THR A 283 -9.90 -8.58 18.07
C THR A 283 -10.99 -9.22 17.19
N ASN A 284 -10.61 -10.08 16.23
CA ASN A 284 -11.44 -10.58 15.11
C ASN A 284 -12.34 -9.47 14.52
N TYR A 285 -11.75 -8.60 13.70
CA TYR A 285 -12.31 -7.28 13.37
C TYR A 285 -13.69 -7.35 12.66
N GLU A 286 -13.96 -8.44 11.93
CA GLU A 286 -15.30 -8.81 11.46
C GLU A 286 -15.56 -10.30 11.82
N PRO A 287 -16.80 -10.67 12.18
CA PRO A 287 -17.10 -12.05 12.58
C PRO A 287 -17.13 -12.99 11.37
N ASN A 288 -16.04 -13.72 11.16
CA ASN A 288 -15.88 -14.70 10.09
C ASN A 288 -16.74 -15.95 10.34
N ARG A 289 -18.06 -15.82 10.15
CA ARG A 289 -19.03 -16.91 10.25
C ARG A 289 -18.78 -17.92 9.13
N ILE A 290 -18.58 -19.17 9.52
CA ILE A 290 -18.27 -20.31 8.66
C ILE A 290 -19.05 -21.53 9.15
N SER A 291 -19.42 -22.46 8.27
CA SER A 291 -20.08 -23.70 8.75
C SER A 291 -19.08 -24.58 9.51
N GLU A 292 -19.55 -25.33 10.50
CA GLU A 292 -18.74 -26.26 11.30
C GLU A 292 -17.87 -27.19 10.43
N ALA A 293 -18.48 -27.78 9.40
CA ALA A 293 -17.82 -28.65 8.42
C ALA A 293 -16.76 -27.94 7.56
N GLN A 294 -16.88 -26.63 7.35
CA GLN A 294 -15.86 -25.81 6.71
C GLN A 294 -14.78 -25.34 7.70
N CYS A 295 -15.10 -25.10 8.98
CA CYS A 295 -14.17 -24.51 9.94
C CYS A 295 -12.95 -25.43 10.20
N SER A 296 -13.18 -26.74 10.36
CA SER A 296 -12.11 -27.74 10.42
C SER A 296 -11.27 -27.86 9.14
N ALA A 297 -11.82 -27.45 7.99
CA ALA A 297 -11.18 -27.53 6.69
C ALA A 297 -10.53 -26.21 6.24
N ALA A 298 -10.88 -25.07 6.82
CA ALA A 298 -10.40 -23.73 6.45
C ALA A 298 -8.86 -23.65 6.52
N CYS A 299 -8.26 -24.25 7.55
CA CYS A 299 -6.81 -24.25 7.73
C CYS A 299 -6.05 -25.25 6.83
N THR A 300 -6.74 -26.27 6.29
CA THR A 300 -6.10 -27.36 5.53
C THR A 300 -6.39 -27.30 4.03
N LYS A 301 -7.40 -26.55 3.59
CA LYS A 301 -7.85 -26.49 2.18
C LYS A 301 -8.11 -25.02 1.77
N PRO A 302 -7.19 -24.36 1.03
CA PRO A 302 -7.31 -22.94 0.67
C PRO A 302 -8.59 -22.53 -0.06
N HIS A 303 -9.28 -23.48 -0.69
CA HIS A 303 -10.53 -23.27 -1.43
C HIS A 303 -11.74 -23.07 -0.50
N VAL A 304 -11.65 -23.46 0.77
CA VAL A 304 -12.78 -23.45 1.72
C VAL A 304 -13.15 -22.03 2.18
N MET A 305 -12.25 -21.06 2.01
CA MET A 305 -12.51 -19.63 2.26
C MET A 305 -13.16 -18.89 1.10
N LYS A 306 -13.44 -19.57 -0.02
CA LYS A 306 -14.30 -19.04 -1.08
C LYS A 306 -15.73 -19.53 -0.87
N VAL A 307 -16.65 -18.58 -0.82
CA VAL A 307 -18.10 -18.84 -0.82
C VAL A 307 -18.70 -18.05 -1.98
N ASP A 308 -19.38 -18.75 -2.89
CA ASP A 308 -20.03 -18.21 -4.09
C ASP A 308 -19.18 -17.31 -5.02
N GLY A 309 -17.85 -17.39 -4.91
CA GLY A 309 -16.86 -16.75 -5.79
C GLY A 309 -16.08 -15.63 -5.11
N ASP A 310 -16.72 -14.95 -4.15
CA ASP A 310 -16.09 -13.96 -3.28
C ASP A 310 -15.31 -14.62 -2.13
N TRP A 311 -14.43 -13.84 -1.52
CA TRP A 311 -13.71 -14.22 -0.32
C TRP A 311 -14.51 -13.79 0.92
N LEU A 312 -14.50 -14.62 1.97
CA LEU A 312 -14.84 -14.12 3.30
C LEU A 312 -13.82 -13.03 3.70
N THR A 313 -14.31 -11.94 4.29
CA THR A 313 -13.68 -10.60 4.43
C THR A 313 -13.63 -9.76 3.15
N THR A 314 -14.24 -8.57 3.21
CA THR A 314 -14.22 -7.52 2.18
C THR A 314 -12.92 -6.70 2.16
N SER A 315 -11.81 -7.27 2.62
CA SER A 315 -10.48 -6.63 2.64
C SER A 315 -9.37 -7.65 2.41
N SER A 316 -8.74 -7.56 1.24
CA SER A 316 -7.39 -8.09 0.92
C SER A 316 -7.05 -9.50 1.45
N SER A 317 -7.55 -10.52 0.74
CA SER A 317 -6.75 -11.71 0.38
C SER A 317 -5.94 -12.39 1.51
N LEU A 318 -6.58 -12.73 2.64
CA LEU A 318 -6.00 -13.65 3.62
C LEU A 318 -6.01 -15.10 3.10
N PHE A 319 -4.90 -15.52 2.49
CA PHE A 319 -4.60 -16.95 2.27
C PHE A 319 -4.25 -17.64 3.61
N LEU A 320 -5.25 -17.98 4.41
CA LEU A 320 -5.05 -18.83 5.58
C LEU A 320 -4.75 -20.28 5.13
N ARG A 321 -3.46 -20.60 5.04
CA ARG A 321 -2.99 -21.84 5.64
C ARG A 321 -2.76 -21.54 7.11
N CYS A 322 -3.66 -21.96 7.99
CA CYS A 322 -3.36 -21.96 9.42
C CYS A 322 -2.54 -23.20 9.75
N ASN A 323 -1.40 -23.02 10.39
CA ASN A 323 -0.48 -24.13 10.68
C ASN A 323 -0.95 -25.00 11.85
N PHE A 324 -1.96 -24.53 12.61
CA PHE A 324 -2.56 -25.26 13.72
C PHE A 324 -4.00 -24.78 13.93
N LEU A 325 -4.90 -25.72 14.27
CA LEU A 325 -6.24 -25.44 14.79
C LEU A 325 -6.18 -25.53 16.31
N ILE A 326 -6.47 -24.43 17.01
CA ILE A 326 -6.42 -24.40 18.47
C ILE A 326 -7.79 -24.79 19.05
N THR A 327 -7.83 -25.90 19.80
CA THR A 327 -9.01 -26.44 20.51
C THR A 327 -9.24 -25.80 21.90
N SER A 328 -8.60 -24.66 22.15
CA SER A 328 -8.63 -23.93 23.42
C SER A 328 -8.59 -22.43 23.14
N LEU A 329 -9.74 -21.94 22.68
CA LEU A 329 -10.04 -20.54 22.40
C LEU A 329 -10.93 -19.99 23.51
N PHE A 330 -10.70 -18.74 23.90
CA PHE A 330 -11.47 -18.05 24.95
C PHE A 330 -11.92 -16.67 24.46
N LEU A 331 -13.19 -16.35 24.72
CA LEU A 331 -13.69 -14.98 24.69
C LEU A 331 -13.16 -14.24 25.93
N LEU A 332 -12.95 -12.93 25.82
CA LEU A 332 -12.38 -12.04 26.86
C LEU A 332 -13.33 -10.88 27.20
#